data_AF-A0A1G9ARX9-F1
#
_entry.id   AF-A0A1G9ARX9-F1
#
_cell.length_a   1.000
_cell.length_b   1.000
_cell.length_c   1.000
_cell.angle_alpha   90.00
_cell.angle_beta   90.00
_cell.angle_gamma   90.00
#
_symmetry.space_group_name_H-M   'P 1'
#
loop_
_entity.id
_entity.type
_entity.pdbx_description
1 polymer ?
#
loop_
_entity_poly.entity_id
_entity_poly.type
_entity_poly.pdbx_seq_one_letter_code
_entity_poly.pdbx_strand_id
1 'polypeptide(L)'
;MKTLPVEELRELLAAVSSHGDWHLLEIETDLQQTAFLLDEAIEKLGNSFMTVYAHLMEQQAAIQLLADAGKLQVEEVAQLQVFQDNIGQEVNKVVTGMQFQDMTNQLLQRTINRVHGLKMLLQELSSHQFPMSADDEKEEIRQFIRQLNQNFDQGSQHLTGSLRKSVSQQDMATGEIDLF
;
A
#
# COMPACT_ATOMS: atom_id res chain seq x y z
N MET A 1 -38.04 -10.47 -25.22
CA MET A 1 -37.07 -9.70 -24.41
C MET A 1 -37.58 -8.27 -24.33
N LYS A 2 -37.95 -7.77 -23.15
CA LYS A 2 -38.31 -6.36 -22.96
C LYS A 2 -37.02 -5.55 -23.00
N THR A 3 -36.87 -4.69 -24.01
CA THR A 3 -35.79 -3.71 -24.08
C THR A 3 -36.02 -2.66 -23.00
N LEU A 4 -35.03 -2.44 -22.12
CA LEU A 4 -35.06 -1.31 -21.18
C LEU A 4 -35.23 -0.01 -21.99
N PRO A 5 -36.18 0.87 -21.61
CA PRO A 5 -36.25 2.23 -22.11
C PRO A 5 -34.94 2.96 -21.83
N VAL A 6 -34.48 3.77 -22.79
CA VAL A 6 -33.21 4.51 -22.71
C VAL A 6 -33.15 5.43 -21.48
N GLU A 7 -34.28 5.97 -21.05
CA GLU A 7 -34.37 6.81 -19.85
C GLU A 7 -34.10 6.02 -18.56
N GLU A 8 -34.65 4.81 -18.41
CA GLU A 8 -34.41 3.95 -17.25
C GLU A 8 -32.93 3.51 -17.18
N LEU A 9 -32.31 3.26 -18.34
CA LEU A 9 -30.87 2.98 -18.42
C LEU A 9 -30.03 4.19 -17.99
N ARG A 10 -30.46 5.41 -18.36
CA ARG A 10 -29.79 6.66 -17.98
C ARG A 10 -29.87 6.91 -16.48
N GLU A 11 -31.05 6.77 -15.90
CA GLU A 11 -31.25 6.90 -14.46
C GLU A 11 -30.41 5.89 -13.68
N LEU A 12 -30.33 4.64 -14.16
CA LEU A 12 -29.47 3.62 -13.56
C LEU A 12 -27.97 3.95 -13.68
N LEU A 13 -27.49 4.40 -14.84
CA LEU A 13 -26.09 4.78 -15.02
C LEU A 13 -25.69 6.00 -14.17
N ALA A 14 -26.56 7.00 -14.09
CA ALA A 14 -26.36 8.17 -13.24
C ALA A 14 -26.36 7.80 -11.75
N ALA A 15 -27.28 6.92 -11.32
CA ALA A 15 -27.33 6.42 -9.95
C ALA A 15 -26.09 5.58 -9.60
N VAL A 16 -25.63 4.71 -10.49
CA VAL A 16 -24.41 3.90 -10.31
C VAL A 16 -23.17 4.78 -10.24
N SER A 17 -23.06 5.79 -11.10
CA SER A 17 -21.95 6.75 -11.07
C SER A 17 -21.94 7.54 -9.76
N SER A 18 -23.07 8.13 -9.37
CA SER A 18 -23.16 8.95 -8.14
C SER A 18 -22.89 8.13 -6.88
N HIS A 19 -23.42 6.90 -6.81
CA HIS A 19 -23.17 6.02 -5.67
C HIS A 19 -21.73 5.52 -5.65
N GLY A 20 -21.16 5.17 -6.81
CA GLY A 20 -19.78 4.73 -6.92
C GLY A 20 -18.77 5.83 -6.61
N ASP A 21 -19.02 7.08 -7.00
CA ASP A 21 -18.17 8.22 -6.63
C ASP A 21 -18.07 8.39 -5.11
N TRP A 22 -19.20 8.23 -4.40
CA TRP A 22 -19.23 8.32 -2.95
C TRP A 22 -18.44 7.18 -2.28
N HIS A 23 -18.67 5.93 -2.68
CA HIS A 23 -17.94 4.78 -2.15
C HIS A 23 -16.45 4.83 -2.45
N LEU A 24 -16.06 5.23 -3.67
CA LEU A 24 -14.64 5.34 -4.03
C LEU A 24 -13.95 6.48 -3.28
N LEU A 25 -14.66 7.58 -2.98
CA LEU A 25 -14.13 8.65 -2.14
C LEU A 25 -13.90 8.19 -0.69
N GLU A 26 -14.84 7.42 -0.13
CA GLU A 26 -14.70 6.84 1.21
C GLU A 26 -13.51 5.87 1.26
N ILE A 27 -13.43 4.95 0.29
CA ILE A 27 -12.30 4.01 0.18
C ILE A 27 -10.97 4.75 -0.02
N GLU A 28 -10.92 5.79 -0.85
CA GLU A 28 -9.72 6.61 -1.05
C GLU A 28 -9.26 7.26 0.26
N THR A 29 -10.21 7.81 1.03
CA THR A 29 -9.95 8.44 2.33
C THR A 29 -9.44 7.41 3.35
N ASP A 30 -10.10 6.26 3.45
CA ASP A 30 -9.73 5.18 4.37
C ASP A 30 -8.34 4.60 4.04
N LEU A 31 -8.02 4.44 2.75
CA LEU A 31 -6.71 3.97 2.32
C LEU A 31 -5.60 4.99 2.64
N GLN A 32 -5.86 6.28 2.42
CA GLN A 32 -4.91 7.35 2.79
C GLN A 32 -4.69 7.39 4.31
N GLN A 33 -5.76 7.30 5.09
CA GLN A 33 -5.67 7.27 6.55
C GLN A 33 -4.95 6.02 7.04
N THR A 34 -5.21 4.85 6.44
CA THR A 34 -4.53 3.60 6.77
C THR A 34 -3.04 3.70 6.49
N ALA A 35 -2.65 4.25 5.33
CA ALA A 35 -1.24 4.47 5.00
C ALA A 35 -0.56 5.39 6.03
N PHE A 36 -1.19 6.52 6.37
CA PHE A 36 -0.68 7.44 7.38
C PHE A 36 -0.50 6.79 8.76
N LEU A 37 -1.52 6.07 9.25
CA LEU A 37 -1.47 5.42 10.55
C LEU A 37 -0.44 4.29 10.61
N LEU A 38 -0.27 3.53 9.51
CA LEU A 38 0.76 2.49 9.41
C LEU A 38 2.16 3.10 9.44
N ASP A 39 2.39 4.17 8.69
CA ASP A 39 3.68 4.88 8.69
C ASP A 39 4.03 5.40 10.08
N GLU A 40 3.09 6.07 10.74
CA GLU A 40 3.29 6.59 12.09
C GLU A 40 3.54 5.46 13.10
N ALA A 41 2.80 4.34 12.99
CA ALA A 41 2.97 3.20 13.89
C ALA A 41 4.33 2.52 13.70
N ILE A 42 4.76 2.30 12.45
CA ILE A 42 6.04 1.66 12.13
C ILE A 42 7.21 2.56 12.55
N GLU A 43 7.13 3.86 12.28
CA GLU A 43 8.14 4.83 12.72
C GLU A 43 8.27 4.84 14.25
N LYS A 44 7.15 4.90 14.98
CA LYS A 44 7.16 4.85 16.45
C LYS A 44 7.72 3.54 16.98
N LEU A 45 7.36 2.41 16.39
CA LEU A 45 7.89 1.10 16.78
C LEU A 45 9.40 1.03 16.54
N GLY A 46 9.87 1.49 15.38
CA GLY A 46 11.29 1.55 15.05
C GLY A 46 12.07 2.44 16.01
N ASN A 47 11.59 3.66 16.26
CA ASN A 47 12.20 4.59 17.19
C ASN A 47 12.23 4.05 18.63
N SER A 48 11.12 3.47 19.09
CA SER A 48 11.03 2.86 20.42
C SER A 48 12.01 1.69 20.58
N PHE A 49 12.08 0.82 19.57
CA PHE A 49 12.99 -0.32 19.56
C PHE A 49 14.47 0.11 19.55
N MET A 50 14.83 1.08 18.71
CA MET A 50 16.20 1.62 18.66
C MET A 50 16.59 2.32 19.97
N THR A 51 15.64 2.98 20.64
CA THR A 51 15.86 3.58 21.97
C THR A 51 16.13 2.49 23.02
N VAL A 52 15.36 1.40 23.02
CA VAL A 52 15.59 0.25 23.93
C VAL A 52 16.97 -0.36 23.66
N TYR A 53 17.34 -0.55 22.40
CA TYR A 53 18.65 -1.07 22.02
C TYR A 53 19.79 -0.13 22.48
N ALA A 54 19.64 1.19 22.33
CA ALA A 54 20.63 2.15 22.80
C ALA A 54 20.83 2.08 24.32
N HIS A 55 19.75 2.05 25.11
CA HIS A 55 19.85 1.86 26.57
C HIS A 55 20.49 0.51 26.93
N LEU A 56 20.25 -0.55 26.15
CA LEU A 56 20.87 -1.85 26.36
C LEU A 56 22.39 -1.81 26.08
N MET A 57 22.83 -1.05 25.08
CA MET A 57 24.25 -0.82 24.82
C MET A 57 24.91 -0.01 25.94
N GLU A 58 24.24 1.01 26.48
CA GLU A 58 24.74 1.77 27.64
C GLU A 58 24.84 0.90 28.89
N GLN A 59 23.81 0.08 29.15
CA GLN A 59 23.85 -0.91 30.22
C GLN A 59 25.00 -1.89 30.05
N GLN A 60 25.22 -2.38 28.82
CA GLN A 60 26.31 -3.30 28.52
C GLN A 60 27.69 -2.66 28.74
N ALA A 61 27.86 -1.39 28.38
CA ALA A 61 29.10 -0.65 28.65
C ALA A 61 29.38 -0.56 30.17
N ALA A 62 28.34 -0.32 30.98
CA ALA A 62 28.48 -0.32 32.44
C ALA A 62 28.83 -1.72 33.00
N ILE A 63 28.23 -2.77 32.46
CA ILE A 63 28.56 -4.16 32.80
C ILE A 63 30.00 -4.50 32.43
N GLN A 64 30.48 -4.08 31.26
CA GLN A 64 31.86 -4.29 30.83
C GLN A 64 32.86 -3.62 31.78
N LEU A 65 32.57 -2.39 32.26
CA LEU A 65 33.41 -1.74 33.27
C LEU A 65 33.47 -2.53 34.59
N LEU A 66 32.39 -3.21 34.98
CA LEU A 66 32.38 -4.08 36.15
C LEU A 66 33.18 -5.36 35.92
N ALA A 67 33.09 -5.93 34.71
CA ALA A 67 33.90 -7.08 34.29
C ALA A 67 35.39 -6.75 34.31
N ASP A 68 35.78 -5.63 33.71
CA ASP A 68 37.18 -5.16 33.63
C ASP A 68 37.73 -4.83 35.03
N ALA A 69 36.88 -4.38 35.95
CA ALA A 69 37.22 -4.19 37.36
C ALA A 69 37.34 -5.50 38.16
N GLY A 70 37.19 -6.66 37.50
CA GLY A 70 37.25 -7.98 38.12
C GLY A 70 36.09 -8.30 39.06
N LYS A 71 34.95 -7.61 38.92
CA LYS A 71 33.77 -7.78 39.78
C LYS A 71 32.78 -8.83 39.27
N LEU A 72 33.01 -9.35 38.07
CA LEU A 72 32.21 -10.40 37.45
C LEU A 72 33.09 -11.63 37.19
N GLN A 73 32.49 -12.81 37.29
CA GLN A 73 33.15 -14.07 36.95
C GLN A 73 33.24 -14.24 35.44
N VAL A 74 34.22 -15.02 34.98
CA VAL A 74 34.46 -15.25 33.55
C VAL A 74 33.24 -15.92 32.90
N GLU A 75 32.56 -16.87 33.57
CA GLU A 75 31.32 -17.46 33.03
C GLU A 75 30.19 -16.42 32.88
N GLU A 76 30.06 -15.46 33.80
CA GLU A 76 29.02 -14.43 33.75
C GLU A 76 29.25 -13.48 32.57
N VAL A 77 30.50 -13.08 32.34
CA VAL A 77 30.90 -12.26 31.19
C VAL A 77 30.64 -12.99 29.87
N ALA A 78 30.99 -14.27 29.80
CA ALA A 78 30.73 -15.09 28.61
C ALA A 78 29.24 -15.23 28.29
N GLN A 79 28.38 -15.41 29.30
CA GLN A 79 26.93 -15.46 29.11
C GLN A 79 26.36 -14.12 28.63
N LEU A 80 26.83 -13.01 29.20
CA LEU A 80 26.42 -11.67 28.77
C LEU A 80 26.78 -11.38 27.31
N GLN A 81 27.95 -11.84 26.86
CA GLN A 81 28.37 -11.72 25.46
C GLN A 81 27.43 -12.48 24.52
N VAL A 82 27.01 -13.70 24.90
CA VAL A 82 26.04 -14.48 24.12
C VAL A 82 24.69 -13.75 24.01
N PHE A 83 24.20 -13.15 25.10
CA PHE A 83 22.97 -12.35 25.05
C PHE A 83 23.12 -11.13 24.14
N GLN A 84 24.26 -10.45 24.19
CA GLN A 84 24.54 -9.31 23.32
C GLN A 84 24.49 -9.71 21.84
N ASP A 85 25.16 -10.79 21.46
CA ASP A 85 25.19 -11.27 20.08
C ASP A 85 23.78 -11.66 19.59
N ASN A 86 23.01 -12.35 20.44
CA ASN A 86 21.63 -12.72 20.13
C ASN A 86 20.73 -11.49 19.95
N ILE A 87 20.85 -10.48 20.82
CA ILE A 87 20.08 -9.24 20.72
C ILE A 87 20.45 -8.49 19.45
N GLY A 88 21.74 -8.38 19.12
CA GLY A 88 22.21 -7.74 17.89
C GLY A 88 21.67 -8.42 16.63
N GLN A 89 21.59 -9.76 16.62
CA GLN A 89 20.98 -10.51 15.52
C GLN A 89 19.48 -10.22 15.38
N GLU A 90 18.72 -10.21 16.47
CA GLU A 90 17.29 -9.88 16.44
C GLU A 90 17.04 -8.43 16.00
N VAL A 91 17.88 -7.49 16.43
CA VAL A 91 17.81 -6.08 15.99
C VAL A 91 18.00 -5.97 14.48
N ASN A 92 18.99 -6.66 13.92
CA ASN A 92 19.21 -6.68 12.47
C ASN A 92 18.01 -7.26 11.70
N LYS A 93 17.37 -8.31 12.23
CA LYS A 93 16.13 -8.85 11.63
C LYS A 93 15.00 -7.83 11.65
N VAL A 94 14.85 -7.09 12.74
CA VAL A 94 13.84 -6.03 12.87
C VAL A 94 14.09 -4.88 11.89
N VAL A 95 15.34 -4.42 11.77
CA VAL A 95 15.72 -3.38 10.79
C VAL A 95 15.48 -3.83 9.35
N THR A 96 15.86 -5.07 9.03
CA THR A 96 15.59 -5.67 7.71
C THR A 96 14.09 -5.82 7.47
N GLY A 97 13.32 -6.19 8.51
CA GLY A 97 11.86 -6.26 8.48
C GLY A 97 11.19 -4.92 8.17
N MET A 98 11.74 -3.81 8.67
CA MET A 98 11.23 -2.47 8.36
C MET A 98 11.38 -2.11 6.88
N GLN A 99 12.33 -2.68 6.13
CA GLN A 99 12.44 -2.44 4.69
C GLN A 99 11.22 -2.97 3.91
N PHE A 100 10.47 -3.94 4.45
CA PHE A 100 9.21 -4.39 3.88
C PHE A 100 8.06 -3.39 4.07
N GLN A 101 8.23 -2.37 4.93
CA GLN A 101 7.31 -1.23 4.99
C GLN A 101 7.25 -0.54 3.62
N ASP A 102 8.41 -0.28 3.00
CA ASP A 102 8.45 0.43 1.71
C ASP A 102 7.67 -0.34 0.64
N MET A 103 7.78 -1.67 0.63
CA MET A 103 6.98 -2.53 -0.26
C MET A 103 5.48 -2.45 0.03
N THR A 104 5.10 -2.42 1.31
CA THR A 104 3.70 -2.32 1.74
C THR A 104 3.12 -0.96 1.38
N ASN A 105 3.87 0.12 1.59
CA ASN A 105 3.52 1.47 1.16
C ASN A 105 3.36 1.56 -0.35
N GLN A 106 4.27 0.94 -1.12
CA GLN A 106 4.11 0.87 -2.56
C GLN A 106 2.82 0.13 -2.98
N LEU A 107 2.41 -0.93 -2.27
CA LEU A 107 1.12 -1.60 -2.53
C LEU A 107 -0.08 -0.70 -2.19
N LEU A 108 -0.04 0.01 -1.07
CA LEU A 108 -1.09 0.94 -0.65
C LEU A 108 -1.24 2.11 -1.63
N GLN A 109 -0.14 2.78 -1.99
CA GLN A 109 -0.14 3.86 -2.97
C GLN A 109 -0.66 3.40 -4.34
N ARG A 110 -0.33 2.18 -4.75
CA ARG A 110 -0.90 1.58 -5.96
C ARG A 110 -2.41 1.36 -5.86
N THR A 111 -2.90 0.95 -4.70
CA THR A 111 -4.33 0.75 -4.47
C THR A 111 -5.08 2.08 -4.50
N ILE A 112 -4.52 3.13 -3.88
CA ILE A 112 -5.05 4.50 -3.94
C ILE A 112 -5.13 4.97 -5.40
N ASN A 113 -4.07 4.81 -6.18
CA ASN A 113 -4.05 5.21 -7.60
C ASN A 113 -5.10 4.45 -8.44
N ARG A 114 -5.36 3.17 -8.14
CA ARG A 114 -6.43 2.39 -8.81
C ARG A 114 -7.82 2.92 -8.47
N VAL A 115 -8.08 3.19 -7.19
CA VAL A 115 -9.35 3.76 -6.71
C VAL A 115 -9.59 5.14 -7.35
N HIS A 116 -8.55 5.97 -7.42
CA HIS A 116 -8.60 7.26 -8.09
C HIS A 116 -8.92 7.11 -9.59
N GLY A 117 -8.27 6.17 -10.29
CA GLY A 117 -8.56 5.90 -11.70
C GLY A 117 -10.00 5.44 -11.95
N LEU A 118 -10.54 4.60 -11.07
CA LEU A 118 -11.95 4.16 -11.13
C LEU A 118 -12.92 5.33 -10.94
N LYS A 119 -12.60 6.25 -10.02
CA LYS A 119 -13.39 7.45 -9.76
C LYS A 119 -13.43 8.37 -10.97
N MET A 120 -12.30 8.59 -11.64
CA MET A 120 -12.25 9.37 -12.89
C MET A 120 -13.14 8.76 -13.98
N LEU A 121 -13.17 7.42 -14.11
CA LEU A 121 -14.03 6.73 -15.07
C LEU A 121 -15.52 6.87 -14.73
N LEU A 122 -15.89 6.83 -13.44
CA LEU A 122 -17.27 7.07 -13.01
C LEU A 122 -17.71 8.52 -13.21
N GLN A 123 -16.80 9.49 -13.08
CA GLN A 123 -17.06 10.89 -13.41
C GLN A 123 -17.23 11.14 -14.91
N GLU A 124 -16.48 10.43 -15.76
CA GLU A 124 -16.68 10.44 -17.21
C GLU A 124 -18.08 9.91 -17.58
N LEU A 125 -18.57 8.91 -16.84
CA LEU A 125 -19.92 8.34 -16.93
C LEU A 125 -21.03 9.32 -16.54
N SER A 126 -20.85 10.15 -15.52
CA SER A 126 -21.86 11.14 -15.10
C SER A 126 -21.84 12.44 -15.90
N SER A 127 -20.68 12.82 -16.45
CA SER A 127 -20.51 14.08 -17.19
C SER A 127 -20.94 13.99 -18.67
N HIS A 128 -21.05 12.78 -19.24
CA HIS A 128 -21.57 12.60 -20.59
C HIS A 128 -23.07 12.93 -20.66
N GLN A 129 -23.38 14.16 -21.11
CA GLN A 129 -24.71 14.53 -21.57
C GLN A 129 -24.90 13.99 -22.99
N PHE A 130 -25.78 13.01 -23.18
CA PHE A 130 -26.12 12.50 -24.52
C PHE A 130 -26.97 13.53 -25.28
N PRO A 131 -26.46 14.21 -26.32
CA PRO A 131 -27.28 15.07 -27.15
C PRO A 131 -28.02 14.19 -28.17
N MET A 132 -29.15 13.59 -27.77
CA MET A 132 -29.83 12.60 -28.60
C MET A 132 -30.79 13.23 -29.61
N SER A 133 -30.61 12.91 -30.89
CA SER A 133 -31.71 12.82 -31.85
C SER A 133 -32.29 11.41 -31.84
N ALA A 134 -33.63 11.29 -31.86
CA ALA A 134 -34.36 10.03 -31.70
C ALA A 134 -34.04 8.90 -32.71
N ASP A 135 -33.35 9.21 -33.81
CA ASP A 135 -33.09 8.25 -34.91
C ASP A 135 -31.80 7.42 -34.71
N ASP A 136 -30.78 7.91 -33.99
CA ASP A 136 -29.47 7.24 -33.83
C ASP A 136 -29.16 6.80 -32.38
N GLU A 137 -30.15 6.92 -31.49
CA GLU A 137 -30.06 6.81 -30.02
C GLU A 137 -29.43 5.50 -29.50
N LYS A 138 -29.68 4.38 -30.18
CA LYS A 138 -29.18 3.05 -29.77
C LYS A 138 -27.74 2.80 -30.16
N GLU A 139 -27.28 3.34 -31.28
CA GLU A 139 -25.91 3.13 -31.74
C GLU A 139 -24.94 4.05 -30.99
N GLU A 140 -25.38 5.27 -30.64
CA GLU A 140 -24.60 6.18 -29.79
C GLU A 140 -24.36 5.61 -28.38
N ILE A 141 -25.37 5.01 -27.74
CA ILE A 141 -25.18 4.33 -26.43
C ILE A 141 -24.24 3.13 -26.55
N ARG A 142 -24.35 2.35 -27.63
CA ARG A 142 -23.44 1.22 -27.87
C ARG A 142 -22.01 1.71 -28.07
N GLN A 143 -21.82 2.79 -28.81
CA GLN A 143 -20.51 3.39 -29.02
C GLN A 143 -19.92 3.91 -27.72
N PHE A 144 -20.73 4.58 -26.89
CA PHE A 144 -20.35 5.05 -25.57
C PHE A 144 -19.94 3.90 -24.62
N ILE A 145 -20.74 2.83 -24.52
CA ILE A 145 -20.39 1.67 -23.69
C ILE A 145 -19.11 0.98 -24.21
N ARG A 146 -18.91 0.92 -25.54
CA ARG A 146 -17.66 0.40 -26.12
C ARG A 146 -16.47 1.29 -25.76
N GLN A 147 -16.63 2.60 -25.84
CA GLN A 147 -15.58 3.56 -25.52
C GLN A 147 -15.23 3.53 -24.03
N LEU A 148 -16.21 3.41 -23.14
CA LEU A 148 -16.00 3.16 -21.72
C LEU A 148 -15.22 1.88 -21.45
N ASN A 149 -15.61 0.76 -22.07
CA ASN A 149 -14.86 -0.50 -21.92
C ASN A 149 -13.42 -0.38 -22.42
N GLN A 150 -13.19 0.34 -23.53
CA GLN A 150 -11.84 0.59 -24.03
C GLN A 150 -11.01 1.47 -23.09
N ASN A 151 -11.60 2.54 -22.54
CA ASN A 151 -10.94 3.39 -21.54
C ASN A 151 -10.61 2.58 -20.28
N PHE A 152 -11.52 1.69 -19.85
CA PHE A 152 -11.33 0.79 -18.71
C PHE A 152 -10.19 -0.21 -18.97
N ASP A 153 -10.17 -0.83 -20.15
CA ASP A 153 -9.11 -1.77 -20.56
C ASP A 153 -7.75 -1.08 -20.67
N GLN A 154 -7.69 0.13 -21.22
CA GLN A 154 -6.45 0.91 -21.31
C GLN A 154 -5.95 1.35 -19.93
N GLY A 155 -6.84 1.87 -19.08
CA GLY A 155 -6.52 2.22 -17.70
C GLY A 155 -6.03 1.01 -16.93
N SER A 156 -6.74 -0.12 -17.03
CA SER A 156 -6.36 -1.40 -16.43
C SER A 156 -5.01 -1.91 -16.95
N GLN A 157 -4.74 -1.85 -18.25
CA GLN A 157 -3.46 -2.28 -18.84
C GLN A 157 -2.29 -1.36 -18.46
N HIS A 158 -2.48 -0.05 -18.40
CA HIS A 158 -1.46 0.89 -17.92
C HIS A 158 -1.12 0.63 -16.45
N LEU A 159 -2.15 0.38 -15.62
CA LEU A 159 -1.98 -0.04 -14.24
C LEU A 159 -1.23 -1.38 -14.18
N THR A 160 -1.62 -2.39 -14.98
CA THR A 160 -1.06 -3.76 -15.01
C THR A 160 0.37 -3.86 -15.56
N GLY A 161 0.72 -3.02 -16.54
CA GLY A 161 2.07 -2.99 -17.13
C GLY A 161 3.13 -2.46 -16.17
N SER A 162 2.79 -1.46 -15.35
CA SER A 162 3.65 -0.96 -14.27
C SER A 162 3.80 -1.97 -13.13
N LEU A 163 2.76 -2.77 -12.86
CA LEU A 163 2.68 -3.73 -11.76
C LEU A 163 3.67 -4.92 -11.85
N ARG A 164 3.97 -5.42 -13.06
CA ARG A 164 4.85 -6.60 -13.23
C ARG A 164 6.34 -6.30 -13.00
N LYS A 165 6.77 -5.04 -13.11
CA LYS A 165 8.19 -4.68 -12.93
C LYS A 165 8.59 -4.47 -11.46
N SER A 166 7.67 -4.10 -10.58
CA SER A 166 8.00 -3.71 -9.19
C SER A 166 7.83 -4.81 -8.14
N VAL A 167 7.20 -5.95 -8.43
CA VAL A 167 6.94 -7.02 -7.43
C VAL A 167 7.51 -8.35 -7.93
N SER A 168 8.83 -8.42 -8.11
CA SER A 168 9.53 -9.70 -8.31
C SER A 168 10.12 -10.27 -7.01
N GLN A 169 10.10 -9.52 -5.90
CA GLN A 169 10.65 -9.97 -4.62
C GLN A 169 9.57 -10.72 -3.84
N GLN A 170 9.72 -12.04 -3.79
CA GLN A 170 8.70 -12.97 -3.29
C GLN A 170 9.08 -13.63 -1.95
N ASP A 171 10.30 -13.41 -1.44
CA ASP A 171 10.78 -14.12 -0.26
C ASP A 171 11.64 -13.25 0.68
N MET A 172 11.36 -13.38 1.98
CA MET A 172 11.89 -12.58 3.10
C MET A 172 13.34 -12.95 3.46
N ALA A 173 13.84 -14.08 2.94
CA ALA A 173 15.16 -14.64 3.24
C ALA A 173 16.13 -14.64 2.05
N THR A 174 15.67 -14.34 0.83
CA THR A 174 16.46 -14.48 -0.40
C THR A 174 16.12 -13.39 -1.41
N GLY A 175 16.65 -12.19 -1.21
CA GLY A 175 16.56 -11.16 -2.22
C GLY A 175 17.65 -10.12 -2.06
N GLU A 176 18.68 -10.19 -2.91
CA GLU A 176 19.54 -9.03 -3.16
C GLU A 176 18.65 -7.87 -3.62
N ILE A 177 18.78 -6.74 -2.94
CA ILE A 177 18.10 -5.49 -3.28
C ILE A 177 18.91 -4.85 -4.41
N ASP A 178 18.41 -4.90 -5.64
CA ASP A 178 18.89 -4.00 -6.70
C ASP A 178 18.45 -2.58 -6.34
N LEU A 179 19.41 -1.78 -5.88
CA LEU A 179 19.28 -0.34 -5.69
C LEU A 179 19.11 0.34 -7.06
N PHE A 180 17.92 0.86 -7.34
CA PHE A 180 17.68 1.86 -8.39
C PHE A 180 16.98 3.08 -7.79
#